data_AF-X1J054-F1
#
_entry.id   AF-X1J054-F1
#
_cell.length_a   1.000
_cell.length_b   1.000
_cell.length_c   1.000
_cell.angle_alpha   90.00
_cell.angle_beta   90.00
_cell.angle_gamma   90.00
#
_symmetry.space_group_name_H-M   'P 1'
#
loop_
_entity.id
_entity.type
_entity.pdbx_description
1 polymer ?
#
loop_
_entity_poly.entity_id
_entity_poly.type
_entity_poly.pdbx_seq_one_letter_code
_entity_poly.pdbx_strand_id
1 'polypeptide(L)' 'MNEVLNFGMVGGGIGSLIGEVHHKAASFDRKAKLVAGCFSRSYDNTVITGKRLALDSGRLYKNFREMTEKEGVREDK' A
#
# COMPACT_ATOMS: atom_id res chain seq x y z
N MET A 1 2.13 23.44 -7.11
CA MET A 1 2.45 22.08 -7.59
C MET A 1 1.26 21.21 -7.24
N ASN A 2 0.67 20.51 -8.20
CA ASN A 2 -0.28 19.44 -7.88
C ASN A 2 0.55 18.20 -7.55
N GLU A 3 0.94 18.06 -6.29
CA GLU A 3 1.67 16.87 -5.85
C GLU A 3 0.67 15.70 -5.75
N VAL A 4 0.98 14.63 -6.46
CA VAL A 4 0.26 13.35 -6.32
C VAL A 4 0.56 12.83 -4.92
N LEU A 5 -0.47 12.56 -4.13
CA LEU A 5 -0.34 12.00 -2.79
C LEU A 5 0.13 10.55 -2.86
N ASN A 6 1.35 10.28 -2.44
CA ASN A 6 1.78 8.92 -2.16
C ASN A 6 1.07 8.43 -0.88
N PHE A 7 0.47 7.24 -0.93
CA PHE A 7 -0.18 6.65 0.23
C PHE A 7 0.16 5.17 0.39
N GLY A 8 -0.01 4.69 1.61
CA GLY A 8 0.09 3.28 1.96
C GLY A 8 -1.24 2.72 2.45
N MET A 9 -1.41 1.39 2.40
CA MET A 9 -2.63 0.73 2.83
C MET A 9 -2.38 -0.37 3.85
N VAL A 10 -3.23 -0.46 4.87
CA VAL A 10 -3.24 -1.51 5.90
C VAL A 10 -4.53 -2.32 5.77
N GLY A 11 -4.41 -3.63 5.58
CA GLY A 11 -5.53 -4.50 5.23
C GLY A 11 -5.87 -4.46 3.73
N GLY A 12 -6.92 -5.17 3.33
CA GLY A 12 -7.39 -5.17 1.94
C GLY A 12 -6.60 -6.08 0.99
N GLY A 13 -5.93 -7.11 1.51
CA GLY A 13 -5.22 -8.10 0.72
C GLY A 13 -6.09 -8.92 -0.23
N ILE A 14 -5.46 -9.81 -0.99
CA ILE A 14 -6.13 -10.64 -1.98
C ILE A 14 -7.33 -11.38 -1.37
N GLY A 15 -8.46 -11.37 -2.09
CA GLY A 15 -9.75 -11.87 -1.61
C GLY A 15 -10.63 -10.81 -0.93
N SER A 16 -10.12 -9.60 -0.68
CA SER A 16 -10.91 -8.49 -0.14
C SER A 16 -11.52 -7.62 -1.23
N LEU A 17 -12.85 -7.63 -1.33
CA LEU A 17 -13.58 -6.68 -2.19
C LEU A 17 -13.32 -5.22 -1.76
N ILE A 18 -13.32 -4.96 -0.45
CA ILE A 18 -13.12 -3.62 0.11
C ILE A 18 -11.71 -3.10 -0.20
N GLY A 19 -10.68 -3.93 -0.08
CA GLY A 19 -9.32 -3.55 -0.48
C GLY A 19 -9.21 -3.16 -1.95
N GLU A 20 -9.90 -3.91 -2.82
CA GLU A 20 -9.93 -3.60 -4.25
C GLU A 20 -10.64 -2.28 -4.56
N VAL A 21 -11.80 -2.03 -3.94
CA VAL A 21 -12.56 -0.79 -4.13
C VAL A 21 -11.80 0.42 -3.61
N HIS A 22 -11.19 0.35 -2.42
CA HIS A 22 -10.53 1.48 -1.79
C HIS A 22 -9.32 1.98 -2.59
N HIS A 23 -8.39 1.11 -2.99
CA HIS A 23 -7.21 1.58 -3.73
C HIS A 23 -7.55 2.10 -5.13
N LYS A 24 -8.56 1.51 -5.78
CA LYS A 24 -9.09 1.99 -7.07
C LYS A 24 -9.73 3.36 -6.92
N ALA A 25 -10.58 3.54 -5.91
CA ALA A 25 -11.24 4.83 -5.64
C ALA A 25 -10.21 5.92 -5.29
N ALA A 26 -9.24 5.61 -4.43
CA ALA A 26 -8.18 6.55 -4.06
C ALA A 26 -7.34 6.99 -5.27
N SER A 27 -7.08 6.10 -6.22
CA SER A 27 -6.26 6.39 -7.40
C SER A 27 -7.07 6.92 -8.60
N PHE A 28 -8.39 7.03 -8.49
CA PHE A 28 -9.32 7.22 -9.62
C PHE A 28 -9.09 8.53 -10.37
N ASP A 29 -8.91 9.63 -9.64
CA ASP A 29 -8.67 10.96 -10.22
C ASP A 29 -7.18 11.25 -10.47
N ARG A 30 -6.32 10.24 -10.29
CA ARG A 30 -4.87 10.30 -10.44
C ARG A 30 -4.17 11.28 -9.50
N LYS A 31 -4.82 11.68 -8.40
CA LYS A 31 -4.22 12.53 -7.37
C LYS A 31 -3.64 11.74 -6.20
N ALA A 32 -3.81 10.43 -6.16
CA ALA A 32 -3.13 9.58 -5.20
C ALA A 32 -2.50 8.35 -5.88
N LYS A 33 -1.40 7.87 -5.32
CA LYS A 33 -0.66 6.69 -5.77
C LYS A 33 -0.38 5.79 -4.58
N LEU A 34 -0.83 4.54 -4.67
CA LEU A 34 -0.48 3.51 -3.70
C LEU A 34 1.00 3.13 -3.90
N VAL A 35 1.81 3.25 -2.87
CA VAL A 35 3.27 3.00 -2.94
C VAL A 35 3.77 1.99 -1.92
N ALA A 36 3.02 1.74 -0.84
CA ALA A 36 3.43 0.88 0.27
C ALA A 36 2.23 0.08 0.82
N GLY A 37 2.49 -1.04 1.48
CA GLY A 37 1.39 -1.82 2.04
C GLY A 37 1.73 -2.89 3.08
N CYS A 38 0.75 -3.12 3.95
CA CYS A 38 0.65 -4.24 4.88
C CYS A 38 -0.77 -4.81 4.76
N PHE A 39 -0.99 -5.69 3.78
CA PHE A 39 -2.33 -6.05 3.33
C PHE A 39 -3.02 -7.15 4.14
N SER A 40 -2.25 -7.93 4.90
CA SER A 40 -2.75 -9.06 5.69
C SER A 40 -1.84 -9.35 6.88
N ARG A 41 -2.37 -10.11 7.86
CA ARG A 41 -1.57 -10.71 8.94
C ARG A 41 -0.61 -11.78 8.42
N SER A 42 -0.94 -12.40 7.29
CA SER A 42 -0.02 -13.29 6.56
C SER A 42 0.88 -12.45 5.67
N TYR A 43 2.19 -12.50 5.92
CA TYR A 43 3.16 -11.77 5.11
C TYR A 43 3.14 -12.25 3.64
N ASP A 44 2.94 -13.54 3.40
CA ASP A 44 2.82 -14.09 2.04
C ASP A 44 1.67 -13.44 1.27
N ASN A 45 0.52 -13.24 1.92
CA ASN A 45 -0.60 -12.53 1.32
C ASN A 45 -0.25 -11.06 1.04
N THR A 46 0.47 -10.38 1.93
CA THR A 46 0.99 -9.03 1.67
C THR A 46 1.90 -9.01 0.44
N VAL A 47 2.82 -9.97 0.30
CA VAL A 47 3.74 -10.06 -0.85
C VAL A 47 2.97 -10.33 -2.15
N ILE A 48 2.03 -11.28 -2.15
CA ILE A 48 1.20 -11.60 -3.31
C ILE A 48 0.35 -10.40 -3.73
N THR A 49 -0.27 -9.71 -2.76
CA THR A 49 -1.09 -8.53 -3.01
C THR A 49 -0.24 -7.40 -3.58
N GLY A 50 0.91 -7.12 -2.96
CA GLY A 50 1.84 -6.09 -3.43
C GLY A 50 2.34 -6.35 -4.84
N LYS A 51 2.67 -7.60 -5.18
CA LYS A 51 3.05 -8.00 -6.54
C LYS A 51 1.93 -7.75 -7.54
N ARG A 52 0.67 -8.09 -7.20
CA ARG A 52 -0.50 -7.86 -8.06
C ARG A 52 -0.77 -6.37 -8.29
N LEU A 53 -0.46 -5.54 -7.30
CA LEU A 53 -0.60 -4.08 -7.35
C LEU A 53 0.65 -3.37 -7.89
N ALA A 54 1.65 -4.12 -8.37
CA ALA A 54 2.92 -3.61 -8.90
C ALA A 54 3.67 -2.67 -7.94
N LEU A 55 3.64 -2.99 -6.64
CA LEU A 55 4.37 -2.24 -5.62
C LEU A 55 5.82 -2.71 -5.50
N ASP A 56 6.69 -1.80 -5.07
CA ASP A 56 8.06 -2.13 -4.69
C ASP A 56 8.07 -3.10 -3.51
N SER A 57 8.74 -4.24 -3.67
CA SER A 57 8.95 -5.22 -2.59
C SER A 57 9.60 -4.63 -1.34
N GLY A 58 10.41 -3.58 -1.48
CA GLY A 58 11.02 -2.85 -0.37
C GLY A 58 10.03 -2.04 0.49
N ARG A 59 8.78 -1.89 0.02
CA ARG A 59 7.69 -1.16 0.71
C ARG A 59 6.52 -2.08 1.09
N LEU A 60 6.80 -3.39 1.21
CA LEU A 60 5.86 -4.40 1.70
C LEU A 60 6.25 -4.86 3.10
N TYR A 61 5.36 -4.65 4.06
CA TYR A 61 5.66 -4.79 5.49
C TYR A 61 4.88 -5.91 6.16
N LYS A 62 5.44 -6.50 7.22
CA LYS A 62 4.78 -7.59 7.96
C LYS A 62 3.64 -7.12 8.83
N ASN A 63 3.71 -5.88 9.31
CA ASN A 63 2.69 -5.28 10.15
C ASN A 63 2.67 -3.74 9.97
N PHE A 64 1.58 -3.12 10.43
CA PHE A 64 1.38 -1.68 10.29
C PHE A 64 2.39 -0.85 11.10
N ARG A 65 2.92 -1.36 12.21
CA ARG A 65 3.87 -0.64 13.06
C ARG A 65 5.22 -0.50 12.35
N GLU A 66 5.74 -1.61 11.83
CA GLU A 66 6.94 -1.63 10.99
C GLU A 66 6.79 -0.71 9.78
N MET A 67 5.62 -0.73 9.13
CA MET A 67 5.30 0.15 8.02
C MET A 67 5.38 1.63 8.42
N THR A 68 4.71 2.05 9.50
CA THR A 68 4.73 3.44 9.94
C THR A 68 6.14 3.92 10.32
N GLU A 69 6.92 3.08 11.01
CA GLU A 69 8.30 3.41 11.40
C GLU A 69 9.20 3.60 10.19
N LYS A 70 9.17 2.67 9.22
CA LYS A 70 10.04 2.71 8.04
C LYS A 70 9.61 3.77 7.03
N GLU A 71 8.31 3.93 6.79
CA GLU A 71 7.78 4.92 5.85
C GLU A 71 7.91 6.35 6.40
N GLY A 72 7.78 6.54 7.72
CA GLY A 72 7.85 7.88 8.34
C GLY A 72 9.20 8.59 8.16
N VAL A 73 10.28 7.82 8.00
CA VAL A 73 11.66 8.33 7.83
C VAL A 73 12.10 8.41 6.37
N ARG A 74 11.27 8.00 5.40
CA ARG A 74 11.62 8.09 3.98
C ARG A 74 11.62 9.54 3.50
N GLU A 75 12.58 9.87 2.65
CA GLU A 75 12.66 11.17 1.97
C GLU A 75 11.64 11.26 0.82
N ASP A 76 11.25 10.12 0.23
CA ASP A 76 10.29 9.97 -0.86
C ASP A 76 8.88 9.57 -0.39
N LYS A 77 8.50 9.98 0.83
CA LYS A 77 7.18 9.67 1.42
C LYS A 77 6.02 10.33 0.70
#